data_AF-A0A0K8UY85-F1
#
_entry.id   AF-A0A0K8UY85-F1
#
_cell.length_a   1.000
_cell.length_b   1.000
_cell.length_c   1.000
_cell.angle_alpha   90.00
_cell.angle_beta   90.00
_cell.angle_gamma   90.00
#
_symmetry.space_group_name_H-M   'P 1'
#
loop_
_entity.id
_entity.type
_entity.pdbx_description
1 polymer ?
#
loop_
_entity_poly.entity_id
_entity_poly.type
_entity_poly.pdbx_seq_one_letter_code
_entity_poly.pdbx_strand_id
1 'polypeptide(L)'
;MCLLNASFAVLIILSVSVFASKDSQRGFAVGRNELTYRTEELSHEKFLAYAPLSDVPHLRKVTNNLLIPRVVGTTGHTQARDYITSNLRELNWSVEYDKFHDTAPILGKLHFHNIIAKLNPDAERYLVFACHYDSKYFEDFEFIG
;
A
#
# COMPACT_ATOMS: atom_id res chain seq x y z
N MET A 1 37.98 26.82 37.38
CA MET A 1 36.52 26.61 37.28
C MET A 1 35.98 26.71 35.84
N CYS A 2 36.49 27.59 34.96
CA CYS A 2 35.95 27.75 33.60
C CYS A 2 36.20 26.54 32.65
N LEU A 3 37.39 25.94 32.70
CA LEU A 3 37.78 24.82 31.81
C LEU A 3 37.06 23.50 32.14
N LEU A 4 36.83 23.22 33.43
CA LEU A 4 36.14 22.01 33.88
C LEU A 4 34.66 21.98 33.43
N ASN A 5 34.01 23.15 33.44
CA ASN A 5 32.62 23.30 32.98
C ASN A 5 32.50 23.13 31.45
N ALA A 6 33.49 23.61 30.69
CA ALA A 6 33.52 23.44 29.23
C ALA A 6 33.71 21.97 28.83
N SER A 7 34.62 21.25 29.49
CA SER A 7 34.81 19.81 29.24
C SER A 7 33.58 18.98 29.60
N PHE A 8 32.86 19.34 30.67
CA PHE A 8 31.63 18.67 31.07
C PHE A 8 30.48 18.90 30.07
N ALA A 9 30.34 20.13 29.56
CA ALA A 9 29.36 20.46 28.52
C ALA A 9 29.63 19.68 27.21
N VAL A 10 30.90 19.57 26.79
CA VAL A 10 31.30 18.78 25.62
C VAL A 10 30.98 17.29 25.82
N LEU A 11 31.25 16.75 27.02
CA LEU A 11 30.95 15.35 27.35
C LEU A 11 29.44 15.07 27.33
N ILE A 12 28.63 16.00 27.84
CA ILE A 12 27.16 15.91 27.78
C ILE A 12 26.69 15.92 26.33
N ILE A 13 27.16 16.86 25.50
CA ILE A 13 26.77 16.94 24.08
C ILE A 13 27.16 15.67 23.31
N LEU A 14 28.37 15.14 23.54
CA LEU A 14 28.82 13.86 22.97
C LEU A 14 27.97 12.67 23.45
N SER A 15 27.61 12.62 24.74
CA SER A 15 26.77 11.55 25.26
C SER A 15 25.35 11.60 24.68
N VAL A 16 24.74 12.79 24.63
CA VAL A 16 23.38 13.00 24.08
C VAL A 16 23.35 12.64 22.59
N SER A 17 24.38 13.00 21.83
CA SER A 17 24.48 12.61 20.41
C SER A 17 24.63 11.09 20.23
N VAL A 18 25.47 10.41 21.04
CA VAL A 18 25.61 8.94 21.00
C VAL A 18 24.30 8.21 21.37
N PHE A 19 23.56 8.71 22.36
CA PHE A 19 22.27 8.12 22.74
C PHE A 19 21.16 8.40 21.70
N ALA A 20 21.11 9.59 21.11
CA ALA A 20 20.16 9.92 20.05
C ALA A 20 20.39 9.08 18.78
N SER A 21 21.65 8.80 18.42
CA SER A 21 21.99 7.93 17.28
C SER A 21 21.58 6.48 17.47
N LYS A 22 21.43 6.00 18.72
CA LYS A 22 21.10 4.60 19.00
C LYS A 22 19.63 4.27 18.75
N ASP A 23 18.74 5.22 18.96
CA ASP A 23 17.29 5.00 18.82
C ASP A 23 16.86 4.90 17.35
N SER A 24 17.54 5.65 16.46
CA SER A 24 17.28 5.60 15.00
C SER A 24 17.76 4.32 14.30
N GLN A 25 18.48 3.43 15.00
CA GLN A 25 19.06 2.20 14.44
C GLN A 25 18.27 0.92 14.78
N ARG A 26 17.21 1.03 15.59
CA ARG A 26 16.35 -0.10 15.91
C ARG A 26 15.40 -0.36 14.73
N GLY A 27 15.52 -1.52 14.11
CA GLY A 27 14.61 -1.95 13.07
C GLY A 27 13.20 -2.21 13.60
N PHE A 28 12.22 -2.22 12.71
CA PHE A 28 10.82 -2.52 13.00
C PHE A 28 10.58 -4.02 12.86
N ALA A 29 9.98 -4.62 13.89
CA ALA A 29 9.51 -5.99 13.80
C ALA A 29 8.18 -6.02 13.02
N VAL A 30 8.11 -6.88 12.00
CA VAL A 30 6.99 -6.94 11.06
C VAL A 30 6.48 -8.36 10.93
N GLY A 31 5.15 -8.51 10.98
CA GLY A 31 4.43 -9.77 10.83
C GLY A 31 4.44 -10.63 12.09
N ARG A 32 3.71 -11.75 12.05
CA ARG A 32 3.53 -12.64 13.22
C ARG A 32 4.83 -13.29 13.73
N ASN A 33 5.85 -13.37 12.88
CA ASN A 33 7.16 -13.94 13.22
C ASN A 33 8.14 -12.88 13.73
N GLU A 34 7.70 -11.61 13.91
CA GLU A 34 8.50 -10.50 14.44
C GLU A 34 9.85 -10.31 13.73
N LEU A 35 9.86 -10.52 12.40
CA LEU A 35 11.06 -10.34 11.59
C LEU A 35 11.44 -8.85 11.57
N THR A 36 12.69 -8.55 11.90
CA THR A 36 13.16 -7.16 12.00
C THR A 36 13.60 -6.61 10.64
N TYR A 37 13.06 -5.47 10.24
CA TYR A 37 13.44 -4.72 9.03
C TYR A 37 13.99 -3.35 9.40
N ARG A 38 14.97 -2.88 8.65
CA ARG A 38 15.45 -1.50 8.77
C ARG A 38 14.82 -0.68 7.66
N THR A 39 14.31 0.50 8.03
CA THR A 39 13.87 1.50 7.05
C THR A 39 15.05 2.40 6.72
N GLU A 40 15.17 2.78 5.46
CA GLU A 40 16.08 3.83 5.03
C GLU A 40 15.26 5.08 4.74
N GLU A 41 15.63 6.20 5.35
CA GLU A 41 15.05 7.49 4.98
C GLU A 41 15.62 7.94 3.63
N LEU A 42 14.76 8.55 2.81
CA LEU A 42 15.20 9.13 1.55
C LEU A 42 16.12 10.33 1.83
N SER A 43 17.26 10.38 1.14
CA SER A 43 18.07 11.60 1.03
C SER A 43 17.23 12.74 0.45
N HIS A 44 17.56 13.98 0.79
CA HIS A 44 16.87 15.17 0.26
C HIS A 44 16.83 15.20 -1.29
N GLU A 45 17.91 14.82 -1.96
CA GLU A 45 17.98 14.75 -3.43
C GLU A 45 16.95 13.77 -4.01
N LYS A 46 16.90 12.52 -3.50
CA LYS A 46 15.89 11.53 -3.89
C LYS A 46 14.47 12.00 -3.59
N PHE A 47 14.25 12.67 -2.46
CA PHE A 47 12.93 13.22 -2.13
C PHE A 47 12.48 14.23 -3.19
N LEU A 48 13.35 15.18 -3.56
CA LEU A 48 13.05 16.15 -4.62
C LEU A 48 12.86 15.49 -5.99
N ALA A 49 13.57 14.41 -6.27
CA ALA A 49 13.42 13.65 -7.51
C ALA A 49 12.09 12.88 -7.59
N TYR A 50 11.60 12.31 -6.48
CA TYR A 50 10.38 11.48 -6.48
C TYR A 50 9.09 12.25 -6.21
N ALA A 51 9.13 13.32 -5.41
CA ALA A 51 7.97 14.12 -5.07
C ALA A 51 7.12 14.59 -6.29
N PRO A 52 7.69 14.98 -7.44
CA PRO A 52 6.91 15.45 -8.58
C PRO A 52 6.35 14.34 -9.49
N LEU A 53 6.62 13.06 -9.21
CA LEU A 53 6.26 11.94 -10.11
C LEU A 53 4.77 11.55 -10.08
N SER A 54 3.89 12.42 -9.60
CA SER A 54 2.44 12.21 -9.61
C SER A 54 1.81 12.58 -10.96
N ASP A 55 0.93 11.74 -11.48
CA ASP A 55 0.11 12.03 -12.67
C ASP A 55 -1.38 12.16 -12.29
N VAL A 56 -1.80 13.40 -12.02
CA VAL A 56 -3.18 13.73 -11.61
C VAL A 56 -4.21 13.46 -12.73
N PRO A 57 -3.95 13.81 -14.01
CA PRO A 57 -4.81 13.40 -15.12
C PRO A 57 -5.03 11.90 -15.20
N HIS A 58 -3.97 11.09 -15.09
CA HIS A 58 -4.08 9.64 -15.08
C HIS A 58 -4.89 9.14 -13.89
N LEU A 59 -4.64 9.66 -12.68
CA LEU A 59 -5.43 9.31 -11.50
C LEU A 59 -6.93 9.57 -11.72
N ARG A 60 -7.30 10.73 -12.27
CA ARG A 60 -8.70 11.05 -12.58
C ARG A 60 -9.29 10.08 -13.61
N LYS A 61 -8.53 9.72 -14.64
CA LYS A 61 -8.95 8.73 -15.65
C LYS A 61 -9.22 7.37 -15.00
N VAL A 62 -8.31 6.88 -14.15
CA VAL A 62 -8.49 5.62 -13.42
C VAL A 62 -9.74 5.67 -12.54
N THR A 63 -9.89 6.72 -11.75
CA THR A 63 -11.06 6.91 -10.88
C THR A 63 -12.36 6.91 -11.68
N ASN A 64 -12.44 7.65 -12.79
CA ASN A 64 -13.65 7.71 -13.61
C ASN A 64 -14.05 6.36 -14.21
N ASN A 65 -13.08 5.51 -14.58
CA ASN A 65 -13.38 4.17 -15.09
C ASN A 65 -13.85 3.20 -13.99
N LEU A 66 -13.52 3.48 -12.73
CA LEU A 66 -13.92 2.67 -11.59
C LEU A 66 -15.18 3.18 -10.90
N LEU A 67 -15.56 4.45 -11.06
CA LEU A 67 -16.78 5.07 -10.50
C LEU A 67 -18.06 4.62 -11.24
N ILE A 68 -18.32 3.31 -11.20
CA ILE A 68 -19.50 2.64 -11.75
C ILE A 68 -20.11 1.72 -10.67
N PRO A 69 -21.40 1.35 -10.78
CA PRO A 69 -21.98 0.31 -9.93
C PRO A 69 -21.25 -1.01 -10.18
N ARG A 70 -20.71 -1.63 -9.13
CA ARG A 70 -19.81 -2.78 -9.25
C ARG A 70 -20.00 -3.76 -8.09
N VAL A 71 -21.25 -4.00 -7.72
CA VAL A 71 -21.66 -5.06 -6.79
C VAL A 71 -21.23 -6.42 -7.33
N VAL A 72 -20.79 -7.31 -6.45
CA VAL A 72 -20.31 -8.65 -6.82
C VAL A 72 -21.32 -9.39 -7.70
N GLY A 73 -20.83 -10.03 -8.78
CA GLY A 73 -21.64 -10.77 -9.75
C GLY A 73 -22.24 -9.93 -10.89
N THR A 74 -22.20 -8.60 -10.81
CA THR A 74 -22.69 -7.73 -11.89
C THR A 74 -21.71 -7.56 -13.04
N THR A 75 -22.19 -7.07 -14.19
CA THR A 75 -21.34 -6.68 -15.34
C THR A 75 -20.32 -5.61 -14.94
N GLY A 76 -20.73 -4.60 -14.16
CA GLY A 76 -19.84 -3.53 -13.71
C GLY A 76 -18.70 -4.03 -12.82
N HIS A 77 -18.95 -5.05 -11.99
CA HIS A 77 -17.90 -5.71 -11.21
C HIS A 77 -16.87 -6.41 -12.10
N THR A 78 -17.33 -7.09 -13.16
CA THR A 78 -16.44 -7.69 -14.17
C THR A 78 -15.64 -6.62 -14.92
N GLN A 79 -16.28 -5.51 -15.33
CA GLN A 79 -15.61 -4.39 -15.98
C GLN A 79 -14.51 -3.78 -15.10
N ALA A 80 -14.80 -3.54 -13.81
CA ALA A 80 -13.82 -3.03 -12.86
C ALA A 80 -12.62 -3.98 -12.69
N ARG A 81 -12.89 -5.29 -12.53
CA ARG A 81 -11.82 -6.32 -12.44
C ARG A 81 -10.95 -6.33 -13.69
N ASP A 82 -11.57 -6.36 -14.86
CA ASP A 82 -10.85 -6.47 -16.12
C ASP A 82 -10.05 -5.19 -16.40
N TYR A 83 -10.58 -4.01 -16.06
CA TYR A 83 -9.87 -2.74 -16.14
C TYR A 83 -8.63 -2.74 -15.24
N ILE A 84 -8.78 -3.07 -13.95
CA ILE A 84 -7.66 -3.11 -12.99
C ILE A 84 -6.57 -4.07 -13.48
N THR A 85 -6.95 -5.29 -13.86
CA THR A 85 -5.97 -6.31 -14.25
C THR A 85 -5.28 -6.03 -15.57
N SER A 86 -5.96 -5.38 -16.52
CA SER A 86 -5.35 -4.98 -17.79
C SER A 86 -4.27 -3.91 -17.57
N ASN A 87 -4.57 -2.85 -16.79
CA ASN A 87 -3.59 -1.81 -16.47
C ASN A 87 -2.36 -2.38 -15.74
N LEU A 88 -2.56 -3.31 -14.78
CA LEU A 88 -1.45 -3.93 -14.06
C LEU A 88 -0.59 -4.82 -14.98
N ARG A 89 -1.21 -5.58 -15.89
CA ARG A 89 -0.48 -6.41 -16.87
C ARG A 89 0.28 -5.56 -17.88
N GLU A 90 -0.28 -4.43 -18.33
CA GLU A 90 0.41 -3.46 -19.20
C GLU A 90 1.67 -2.89 -18.54
N LEU A 91 1.68 -2.78 -17.21
CA LEU A 91 2.84 -2.40 -16.40
C LEU A 91 3.76 -3.59 -16.05
N ASN A 92 3.56 -4.75 -16.68
CA ASN A 92 4.31 -6.00 -16.47
C ASN A 92 4.22 -6.57 -15.04
N TRP A 93 3.14 -6.32 -14.30
CA TRP A 93 2.88 -7.03 -13.05
C TRP A 93 2.35 -8.43 -13.35
N SER A 94 2.75 -9.41 -12.53
CA SER A 94 2.09 -10.72 -12.51
C SER A 94 0.75 -10.59 -11.79
N VAL A 95 -0.34 -10.97 -12.46
CA VAL A 95 -1.70 -10.84 -11.93
C VAL A 95 -2.41 -12.18 -11.92
N GLU A 96 -2.77 -12.63 -10.73
CA GLU A 96 -3.56 -13.84 -10.49
C GLU A 96 -4.91 -13.49 -9.84
N TYR A 97 -5.84 -14.45 -9.93
CA TYR A 97 -7.13 -14.35 -9.27
C TYR A 97 -7.25 -15.44 -8.21
N ASP A 98 -7.58 -15.03 -6.99
CA ASP A 98 -8.13 -15.96 -6.01
C ASP A 98 -9.66 -15.94 -6.15
N LYS A 99 -10.22 -17.10 -6.52
CA LYS A 99 -11.62 -17.25 -6.93
C LYS A 99 -12.32 -18.23 -6.02
N PHE A 100 -13.45 -17.82 -5.47
CA PHE A 100 -14.23 -18.68 -4.59
C PHE A 100 -15.71 -18.35 -4.68
N HIS A 101 -16.55 -19.36 -4.39
CA HIS A 101 -17.98 -19.14 -4.25
C HIS A 101 -18.31 -19.04 -2.77
N ASP A 102 -19.15 -18.07 -2.41
CA ASP A 102 -19.69 -17.96 -1.06
C ASP A 102 -21.13 -17.42 -1.11
N THR A 103 -21.87 -17.56 -0.01
CA THR A 103 -23.26 -17.14 0.09
C THR A 103 -23.36 -15.81 0.82
N ALA A 104 -23.77 -14.77 0.12
CA ALA A 104 -24.10 -13.48 0.71
C ALA A 104 -25.59 -13.43 1.10
N PRO A 105 -25.95 -12.73 2.20
CA PRO A 105 -27.34 -12.41 2.47
C PRO A 105 -27.99 -11.67 1.29
N ILE A 106 -29.28 -11.90 1.07
CA ILE A 106 -30.11 -11.29 -0.01
C ILE A 106 -29.74 -11.79 -1.41
N LEU A 107 -28.48 -11.65 -1.83
CA LEU A 107 -28.02 -11.97 -3.18
C LEU A 107 -27.72 -13.47 -3.38
N GLY A 108 -27.64 -14.25 -2.30
CA GLY A 108 -27.42 -15.69 -2.36
C GLY A 108 -25.99 -16.06 -2.75
N LYS A 109 -25.84 -17.16 -3.49
CA LYS A 109 -24.53 -17.67 -3.89
C LYS A 109 -23.89 -16.79 -4.95
N LEU A 110 -22.72 -16.23 -4.64
CA LEU A 110 -21.94 -15.36 -5.52
C LEU A 110 -20.57 -15.98 -5.81
N HIS A 111 -19.94 -15.49 -6.88
CA HIS A 111 -18.58 -15.88 -7.28
C HIS A 111 -17.64 -14.68 -7.12
N PHE A 112 -16.84 -14.72 -6.06
CA PHE A 112 -15.89 -13.67 -5.70
C PHE A 112 -14.57 -13.85 -6.43
N HIS A 113 -13.93 -12.72 -6.74
CA HIS A 113 -12.65 -12.68 -7.44
C HIS A 113 -11.75 -11.66 -6.75
N ASN A 114 -10.83 -12.12 -5.90
CA ASN A 114 -9.74 -11.30 -5.40
C ASN A 114 -8.71 -11.11 -6.51
N ILE A 115 -8.17 -9.89 -6.65
CA ILE A 115 -7.09 -9.57 -7.58
C ILE A 115 -5.79 -9.52 -6.78
N ILE A 116 -4.84 -10.38 -7.11
CA ILE A 116 -3.52 -10.41 -6.47
C ILE A 116 -2.48 -10.06 -7.53
N ALA A 117 -1.79 -8.95 -7.32
CA ALA A 117 -0.78 -8.45 -8.24
C ALA A 117 0.59 -8.41 -7.55
N LYS A 118 1.60 -8.99 -8.20
CA LYS A 118 2.97 -9.09 -7.70
C LYS A 118 3.93 -8.51 -8.73
N LEU A 119 4.75 -7.55 -8.30
CA LEU A 119 5.81 -7.00 -9.14
C LEU A 119 6.92 -8.04 -9.40
N ASN A 120 7.35 -8.73 -8.34
CA ASN A 120 8.22 -9.91 -8.43
C ASN A 120 7.48 -11.12 -7.86
N PRO A 121 6.93 -12.03 -8.70
CA PRO A 121 6.17 -13.19 -8.23
C PRO A 121 6.99 -14.22 -7.45
N ASP A 122 8.33 -14.17 -7.56
CA ASP A 122 9.25 -15.12 -6.92
C ASP A 122 9.90 -14.55 -5.64
N ALA A 123 9.49 -13.36 -5.20
CA ALA A 123 9.99 -12.77 -3.97
C ALA A 123 9.50 -13.55 -2.74
N GLU A 124 10.39 -13.79 -1.77
CA GLU A 124 10.02 -14.45 -0.52
C GLU A 124 9.10 -13.59 0.37
N ARG A 125 9.14 -12.26 0.18
CA ARG A 125 8.55 -11.27 1.09
C ARG A 125 8.01 -10.09 0.30
N TYR A 126 6.87 -9.55 0.74
CA TYR A 126 6.13 -8.50 0.03
C TYR A 126 5.74 -7.37 0.98
N LEU A 127 5.87 -6.13 0.51
CA LEU A 127 5.09 -5.02 1.05
C LEU A 127 3.74 -5.00 0.32
N VAL A 128 2.65 -5.24 1.05
CA VAL A 128 1.31 -5.38 0.47
C VAL A 128 0.48 -4.14 0.73
N PHE A 129 -0.01 -3.53 -0.34
CA PHE A 129 -1.08 -2.53 -0.29
C PHE A 129 -2.39 -3.20 -0.71
N ALA A 130 -3.48 -2.92 -0.01
CA ALA A 130 -4.78 -3.54 -0.27
C ALA A 130 -5.92 -2.53 -0.18
N CYS A 131 -6.94 -2.76 -1.01
CA CYS A 131 -8.24 -2.13 -0.96
C CYS A 131 -9.29 -3.13 -1.48
N HIS A 132 -10.56 -2.81 -1.29
CA HIS A 132 -11.65 -3.52 -1.95
C HIS A 132 -12.05 -2.77 -3.24
N TYR A 133 -12.52 -3.50 -4.25
CA TYR A 133 -12.92 -2.91 -5.54
C TYR A 133 -14.41 -3.07 -5.86
N ASP A 134 -15.13 -3.91 -5.12
CA ASP A 134 -16.58 -4.02 -5.19
C ASP A 134 -17.26 -2.78 -4.58
N SER A 135 -18.48 -2.51 -5.02
CA SER A 135 -19.35 -1.51 -4.40
C SER A 135 -20.45 -2.19 -3.59
N LYS A 136 -20.88 -1.51 -2.52
CA LYS A 136 -21.95 -2.02 -1.65
C LYS A 136 -23.28 -2.10 -2.39
N TYR A 137 -23.99 -3.21 -2.22
CA TYR A 137 -25.37 -3.35 -2.65
C TYR A 137 -26.34 -2.50 -1.81
N PHE A 138 -27.23 -1.79 -2.49
CA PHE A 138 -28.41 -1.11 -1.96
C PHE A 138 -29.61 -1.48 -2.82
N GLU A 139 -30.77 -1.69 -2.19
CA GLU A 139 -32.00 -2.08 -2.90
C GLU A 139 -32.60 -0.93 -3.71
N ASP A 140 -32.54 0.29 -3.16
CA ASP A 140 -33.27 1.45 -3.70
C ASP A 140 -32.43 2.32 -4.65
N PHE A 141 -31.11 2.14 -4.71
CA PHE A 141 -30.23 2.98 -5.53
C PHE A 141 -28.91 2.30 -5.90
N GLU A 142 -28.26 2.82 -6.94
CA GLU A 142 -26.94 2.37 -7.36
C GLU A 142 -25.83 3.14 -6.62
N PHE A 143 -24.96 2.40 -5.95
CA PHE A 143 -23.78 2.95 -5.31
C PHE A 143 -22.52 2.71 -6.17
N ILE A 144 -21.85 3.80 -6.52
CA ILE A 144 -20.71 3.82 -7.46
C ILE A 144 -19.35 4.03 -6.80
N GLY A 145 -19.26 3.96 -5.48
CA GLY A 145 -18.01 4.22 -4.74
C GLY A 145 -18.22 5.09 -3.54
#